data_AF-A0A3M3Z1D9-F1
#
_entry.id   AF-A0A3M3Z1D9-F1
#
_cell.length_a   1.000
_cell.length_b   1.000
_cell.length_c   1.000
_cell.angle_alpha   90.00
_cell.angle_beta   90.00
_cell.angle_gamma   90.00
#
_symmetry.space_group_name_H-M   'P 1'
#
loop_
_entity.id
_entity.type
_entity.pdbx_description
1 polymer ?
#
loop_
_entity_poly.entity_id
_entity_poly.type
_entity_poly.pdbx_seq_one_letter_code
_entity_poly.pdbx_strand_id
1 'polypeptide(L)'
;MQKTLLRESCMKLLAIVQGDTTDHGGSVINGDQTMRINGFAVAHRGCDVICPLHGVSKIIGEENNFHIEGNIIALEGDLTSCGARLISRQQNFFRVERRSSAVVNF
;
A
#
# COMPACT_ATOMS: atom_id res chain seq x y z
N MET A 1 -35.05 -1.61 3.50
CA MET A 1 -34.29 -2.78 4.00
C MET A 1 -33.32 -3.15 2.89
N GLN A 2 -32.00 -3.14 2.98
CA GLN A 2 -31.03 -2.93 4.06
C GLN A 2 -29.98 -1.93 3.55
N LYS A 3 -29.52 -1.03 4.41
CA LYS A 3 -28.33 -0.21 4.17
C LYS A 3 -27.15 -1.19 4.07
N THR A 4 -26.67 -1.46 2.86
CA THR A 4 -25.35 -2.07 2.69
C THR A 4 -24.37 -1.01 3.16
N LEU A 5 -23.96 -1.16 4.42
CA LEU A 5 -22.91 -0.41 5.05
C LEU A 5 -21.75 -0.35 4.06
N LEU A 6 -21.50 0.84 3.52
CA LEU A 6 -20.19 1.19 2.98
C LEU A 6 -19.25 0.89 4.14
N ARG A 7 -18.60 -0.28 4.10
CA ARG A 7 -17.51 -0.58 4.99
C ARG A 7 -16.39 0.31 4.50
N GLU A 8 -16.46 1.57 4.91
CA GLU A 8 -15.39 2.55 4.92
C GLU A 8 -14.30 2.03 5.87
N SER A 9 -13.74 0.85 5.57
CA SER A 9 -12.34 0.66 5.92
C SER A 9 -11.61 1.64 5.02
N CYS A 10 -11.33 2.81 5.57
CA CYS A 10 -10.24 3.67 5.14
C CYS A 10 -9.03 2.76 4.87
N MET A 11 -8.91 2.32 3.62
CA MET A 11 -7.80 1.48 3.20
C MET A 11 -6.59 2.38 3.23
N LYS A 12 -5.53 1.87 3.85
CA LYS A 12 -4.28 2.58 4.11
C LYS A 12 -3.73 3.16 2.81
N LEU A 13 -3.76 4.48 2.68
CA LEU A 13 -3.12 5.21 1.57
C LEU A 13 -1.64 5.49 1.89
N LEU A 14 -0.95 4.54 2.52
CA LEU A 14 0.49 4.67 2.71
C LEU A 14 1.17 4.24 1.43
N ALA A 15 1.83 5.20 0.77
CA ALA A 15 2.63 4.92 -0.40
C ALA A 15 3.80 4.02 -0.04
N ILE A 16 4.02 2.98 -0.83
CA ILE A 16 5.17 2.11 -0.71
C ILE A 16 6.37 2.80 -1.36
N VAL A 17 7.51 2.69 -0.71
CA VAL A 17 8.78 3.23 -1.18
C VAL A 17 9.86 2.15 -1.22
N GLN A 18 10.96 2.42 -1.89
CA GLN A 18 12.14 1.55 -1.89
C GLN A 18 12.57 1.23 -0.45
N GLY A 19 12.80 -0.06 -0.17
CA GLY A 19 13.18 -0.56 1.14
C GLY A 19 12.00 -1.00 2.03
N ASP A 20 10.75 -0.73 1.64
CA ASP A 20 9.60 -1.33 2.30
C ASP A 20 9.56 -2.85 2.11
N THR A 21 8.76 -3.52 2.94
CA THR A 21 8.80 -4.99 3.12
C THR A 21 7.54 -5.67 2.59
N THR A 22 7.56 -6.99 2.48
CA THR A 22 6.36 -7.80 2.23
C THR A 22 6.03 -8.73 3.39
N ASP A 23 4.81 -9.25 3.42
CA ASP A 23 4.36 -10.26 4.41
C ASP A 23 5.08 -11.61 4.30
N HIS A 24 5.66 -11.92 3.14
CA HIS A 24 6.59 -13.04 2.97
C HIS A 24 8.00 -12.75 3.50
N GLY A 25 8.25 -11.54 4.03
CA GLY A 25 9.58 -11.11 4.51
C GLY A 25 10.50 -10.59 3.42
N GLY A 26 9.98 -10.29 2.22
CA GLY A 26 10.72 -9.69 1.12
C GLY A 26 10.89 -8.19 1.25
N SER A 27 11.57 -7.58 0.26
CA SER A 27 11.76 -6.13 0.19
C SER A 27 11.67 -5.58 -1.22
N VAL A 28 11.13 -4.37 -1.33
CA VAL A 28 11.06 -3.57 -2.56
C VAL A 28 12.45 -2.98 -2.84
N ILE A 29 13.03 -3.32 -4.00
CA ILE A 29 14.43 -2.99 -4.29
C ILE A 29 14.63 -1.76 -5.15
N ASN A 30 13.59 -1.31 -5.88
CA ASN A 30 13.64 -0.10 -6.69
C ASN A 30 12.33 0.70 -6.64
N GLY A 31 12.38 1.91 -7.19
CA GLY A 31 11.30 2.88 -7.30
C GLY A 31 11.69 3.99 -8.28
N ASP A 32 10.79 4.93 -8.53
CA ASP A 32 11.09 6.11 -9.33
C ASP A 32 12.02 7.04 -8.56
N GLN A 33 13.15 7.41 -9.15
CA GLN A 33 14.14 8.28 -8.52
C GLN A 33 13.79 9.76 -8.60
N THR A 34 12.92 10.15 -9.53
CA THR A 34 12.44 11.52 -9.68
C THR A 34 11.38 11.87 -8.63
N MET A 35 10.63 10.85 -8.17
CA MET A 35 9.61 10.98 -7.14
C MET A 35 10.07 10.36 -5.84
N ARG A 36 10.19 11.18 -4.79
CA ARG A 36 10.62 10.73 -3.46
C ARG A 36 9.64 11.13 -2.37
N ILE A 37 9.33 10.20 -1.48
CA ILE A 37 8.56 10.47 -0.26
C ILE A 37 9.48 10.21 0.94
N ASN A 38 9.65 11.23 1.79
CA ASN A 38 10.58 11.20 2.92
C ASN A 38 12.01 10.80 2.53
N GLY A 39 12.44 11.14 1.32
CA GLY A 39 13.77 10.84 0.78
C GLY A 39 13.91 9.47 0.10
N PHE A 40 12.88 8.61 0.15
CA PHE A 40 12.88 7.29 -0.49
C PHE A 40 12.17 7.32 -1.84
N ALA A 41 12.73 6.61 -2.83
CA ALA A 41 12.14 6.48 -4.16
C ALA A 41 10.76 5.82 -4.08
N VAL A 42 9.75 6.40 -4.74
CA VAL A 42 8.38 5.90 -4.68
C VAL A 42 8.25 4.63 -5.52
N ALA A 43 7.68 3.58 -4.95
CA ALA A 43 7.42 2.35 -5.68
C ALA A 43 6.15 2.47 -6.52
N HIS A 44 6.20 1.93 -7.73
CA HIS A 44 5.08 1.90 -8.64
C HIS A 44 4.88 0.48 -9.20
N ARG A 45 3.76 0.26 -9.89
CA ARG A 45 3.52 -0.98 -10.61
C ARG A 45 4.70 -1.32 -11.52
N GLY A 46 5.17 -2.57 -11.44
CA GLY A 46 6.31 -3.07 -12.20
C GLY A 46 7.67 -2.99 -11.50
N CYS A 47 7.77 -2.25 -10.39
CA CYS A 47 8.96 -2.26 -9.53
C CYS A 47 9.26 -3.67 -9.02
N ASP A 48 10.54 -3.94 -8.82
CA ASP A 48 11.07 -5.23 -8.40
C ASP A 48 11.01 -5.38 -6.88
N VAL A 49 10.73 -6.61 -6.47
CA VAL A 49 10.67 -7.07 -5.09
C VAL A 49 11.46 -8.36 -4.99
N ILE A 50 12.34 -8.48 -4.00
CA ILE A 50 12.99 -9.75 -3.68
C ILE A 50 12.16 -10.44 -2.61
N CYS A 51 11.54 -11.56 -2.96
CA CYS A 51 10.82 -12.42 -2.03
C CYS A 51 11.73 -13.58 -1.60
N PRO A 52 11.94 -13.83 -0.29
CA PRO A 52 12.79 -14.93 0.16
C PRO A 52 12.17 -16.31 -0.15
N LEU A 53 10.86 -16.38 -0.37
CA LEU A 53 10.14 -17.62 -0.66
C LEU A 53 10.08 -17.96 -2.15
N HIS A 54 10.06 -16.95 -3.03
CA HIS A 54 9.78 -17.13 -4.47
C HIS A 54 10.81 -16.45 -5.40
N GLY A 55 11.80 -15.74 -4.86
CA GLY A 55 12.79 -15.00 -5.63
C GLY A 55 12.28 -13.65 -6.12
N VAL A 56 12.77 -13.23 -7.30
CA VAL A 56 12.42 -11.92 -7.89
C VAL A 56 10.94 -11.90 -8.28
N SER A 57 10.24 -10.86 -7.87
CA SER A 57 8.83 -10.61 -8.14
C SER A 57 8.62 -9.14 -8.53
N LYS A 58 7.44 -8.82 -9.06
CA LYS A 58 7.08 -7.44 -9.42
C LYS A 58 5.85 -6.97 -8.68
N ILE A 59 5.77 -5.67 -8.39
CA ILE A 59 4.55 -5.06 -7.86
C ILE A 59 3.47 -5.07 -8.95
N ILE A 60 2.30 -5.61 -8.63
CA ILE A 60 1.13 -5.58 -9.53
C ILE A 60 0.33 -4.30 -9.31
N GLY A 61 0.17 -3.86 -8.06
CA GLY A 61 -0.78 -2.82 -7.67
C GLY A 61 -2.22 -3.33 -7.85
N GLU A 62 -3.00 -3.41 -6.77
CA GLU A 62 -4.42 -3.80 -6.91
C GLU A 62 -5.26 -2.61 -7.43
N GLU A 63 -6.59 -2.67 -7.34
CA GLU A 63 -7.62 -1.78 -7.93
C GLU A 63 -7.52 -0.27 -7.60
N ASN A 64 -6.40 0.18 -7.04
CA ASN A 64 -6.11 1.56 -6.73
C ASN A 64 -5.54 2.28 -7.97
N ASN A 65 -6.37 3.09 -8.64
CA ASN A 65 -5.97 3.97 -9.74
C ASN A 65 -5.28 5.26 -9.25
N PHE A 66 -4.37 5.17 -8.27
CA PHE A 66 -3.59 6.33 -7.85
C PHE A 66 -2.44 6.55 -8.82
N HIS A 67 -2.64 7.50 -9.74
CA HIS A 67 -1.64 7.89 -10.72
C HIS A 67 -0.88 9.13 -10.25
N ILE A 68 0.45 9.06 -10.29
CA ILE A 68 1.30 10.25 -10.24
C ILE A 68 2.14 10.23 -11.51
N GLU A 69 2.03 11.30 -12.31
CA GLU A 69 2.78 11.47 -13.57
C GLU A 69 2.66 10.29 -14.55
N GLY A 70 1.51 9.59 -14.52
CA GLY A 70 1.21 8.44 -15.39
C GLY A 70 1.60 7.08 -14.79
N ASN A 71 2.36 7.04 -13.68
CA ASN A 71 2.72 5.81 -12.98
C ASN A 71 1.66 5.46 -11.91
N ILE A 72 1.24 4.20 -11.88
CA ILE A 72 0.36 3.67 -10.82
C ILE A 72 1.21 3.43 -9.58
N ILE A 73 1.01 4.22 -8.54
CA ILE A 73 1.76 4.15 -7.29
C ILE A 73 1.30 2.94 -6.48
N ALA A 74 2.27 2.24 -5.89
CA ALA A 74 2.01 1.10 -5.02
C ALA A 74 1.63 1.58 -3.62
N LEU A 75 0.58 0.99 -3.05
CA LEU A 75 0.08 1.31 -1.72
C LEU A 75 0.21 0.12 -0.76
N GLU A 76 0.17 0.40 0.54
CA GLU A 76 0.16 -0.66 1.55
C GLU A 76 -1.01 -1.61 1.34
N GLY A 77 -0.71 -2.90 1.32
CA GLY A 77 -1.67 -3.98 1.07
C GLY A 77 -1.74 -4.45 -0.38
N ASP A 78 -1.20 -3.70 -1.34
CA ASP A 78 -1.10 -4.13 -2.74
C ASP A 78 -0.28 -5.41 -2.87
N LEU A 79 -0.53 -6.14 -3.96
CA LEU A 79 0.10 -7.42 -4.23
C LEU A 79 1.33 -7.32 -5.14
N THR A 80 2.19 -8.32 -4.96
CA THR A 80 3.27 -8.67 -5.87
C THR A 80 2.89 -9.87 -6.74
N SER A 81 3.65 -10.12 -7.81
CA SER A 81 3.43 -11.22 -8.74
C SER A 81 3.57 -12.61 -8.13
N CYS A 82 4.24 -12.73 -6.98
CA CYS A 82 4.29 -13.99 -6.22
C CYS A 82 3.18 -14.11 -5.15
N GLY A 83 2.26 -13.15 -5.09
CA GLY A 83 1.15 -13.13 -4.14
C GLY A 83 1.45 -12.51 -2.78
N ALA A 84 2.69 -12.03 -2.53
CA ALA A 84 3.02 -11.33 -1.28
C ALA A 84 2.36 -9.95 -1.22
N ARG A 85 1.94 -9.51 -0.04
CA ARG A 85 1.39 -8.16 0.22
C ARG A 85 2.47 -7.18 0.65
N LEU A 86 2.40 -5.95 0.15
CA LEU A 86 3.30 -4.85 0.50
C LEU A 86 2.96 -4.25 1.87
N ILE A 87 3.99 -3.93 2.65
CA ILE A 87 3.90 -3.38 4.01
C ILE A 87 4.77 -2.12 4.08
N SER A 88 4.13 -0.96 4.24
CA SER A 88 4.82 0.31 4.48
C SER A 88 5.54 0.29 5.83
N ARG A 89 6.84 0.62 5.82
CA ARG A 89 7.67 0.79 7.02
C ARG A 89 8.20 2.21 7.14
N GLN A 90 8.38 2.91 6.03
CA GLN A 90 8.93 4.27 6.01
C GLN A 90 7.88 5.36 6.21
N GLN A 91 6.62 5.08 5.86
CA GLN A 91 5.52 6.04 6.01
C GLN A 91 4.69 5.68 7.25
N ASN A 92 4.41 6.68 8.09
CA ASN A 92 3.50 6.56 9.22
C ASN A 92 2.52 7.73 9.22
N PHE A 93 1.23 7.45 9.32
CA PHE A 93 0.23 8.46 9.61
C PHE A 93 -0.54 8.08 10.87
N PHE A 94 -0.63 8.99 11.83
CA PHE A 94 -1.45 8.76 13.02
C PHE A 94 -2.91 9.02 12.65
N ARG A 95 -3.71 7.96 12.58
CA ARG A 95 -5.14 8.05 12.29
C ARG A 95 -5.91 8.32 13.59
N VAL A 96 -6.39 9.54 13.79
CA VAL A 96 -7.31 9.86 14.89
C VAL A 96 -8.73 9.50 14.47
N GLU A 97 -9.23 8.37 14.94
CA GLU A 97 -10.64 8.00 14.76
C GLU A 97 -11.49 8.72 15.82
N ARG A 98 -12.35 9.65 15.41
CA ARG A 98 -13.43 10.14 16.30
C ARG A 98 -14.49 9.06 16.36
N ARG A 99 -14.65 8.39 17.52
CA ARG A 99 -15.79 7.50 17.76
C ARG A 99 -17.08 8.32 17.67
N SER A 100 -17.87 8.11 16.63
CA SER A 100 -19.26 8.56 16.59
C SER A 100 -20.05 7.69 17.56
N SER A 101 -20.47 8.25 18.69
CA SER A 101 -21.40 7.61 19.61
C SER A 101 -22.73 7.40 18.88
N ALA A 102 -22.98 6.18 18.40
CA ALA A 102 -24.32 5.80 17.98
C ALA A 102 -25.22 5.92 19.20
N VAL A 103 -26.14 6.89 19.20
CA VAL A 103 -27.20 6.97 20.20
C VAL A 103 -28.08 5.75 20.00
N VAL A 104 -28.05 4.84 20.96
CA VAL A 104 -28.99 3.73 21.05
C VAL A 104 -30.31 4.35 21.50
N ASN A 105 -31.29 4.46 20.60
CA ASN A 105 -32.64 4.86 20.99
C ASN A 105 -33.36 3.66 21.59
N PHE A 106 -33.96 3.87 22.77
CA PHE A 106 -34.80 2.95 23.53
C PHE A 106 -36.13 2.68 22.83
#